data_AF-A0A8J3ZFB7-F1
#
_entry.id   AF-A0A8J3ZFB7-F1
#
_cell.length_a   1.000
_cell.length_b   1.000
_cell.length_c   1.000
_cell.angle_alpha   90.00
_cell.angle_beta   90.00
_cell.angle_gamma   90.00
#
_symmetry.space_group_name_H-M   'P 1'
#
loop_
_entity.id
_entity.type
_entity.pdbx_description
1 polymer ?
#
loop_
_entity_poly.entity_id
_entity_poly.type
_entity_poly.pdbx_seq_one_letter_code
_entity_poly.pdbx_strand_id
1 'polypeptide(L)'
;MPVGKAKRIKQRRPSPSTRRTVVIDACMIGHLDGMLTARVAESQADSPVNLAVPANTAASLVERLRLASIDTEENYWQVTRHALHGTTPGDGDAASAAIRKFLLKQNWQSVIARVPASPEQIFLVSHVGHVGLVAPPPFTDQRSLLIFDPMQLRRLGPALQTAIANAHADPTAGAVTPAAVAAVVDFLKAEPWETDHHPEPSFEQARAEMQKRYRAFLTREPYVRPDEHNVPEVAQ
;
A
#
# COMPACT_ATOMS: atom_id res chain seq x y z
N MET A 1 -30.71 -42.48 -37.12
CA MET A 1 -30.63 -41.83 -35.78
C MET A 1 -29.22 -41.28 -35.59
N PRO A 2 -28.96 -39.96 -35.77
CA PRO A 2 -27.63 -39.43 -35.56
C PRO A 2 -27.45 -39.06 -34.09
N VAL A 3 -26.38 -39.60 -33.49
CA VAL A 3 -25.96 -39.36 -32.12
C VAL A 3 -25.47 -37.91 -31.99
N GLY A 4 -26.17 -37.12 -31.18
CA GLY A 4 -25.86 -35.71 -30.94
C GLY A 4 -24.48 -35.54 -30.30
N LYS A 5 -23.64 -34.71 -30.93
CA LYS A 5 -22.32 -34.32 -30.41
C LYS A 5 -22.49 -33.58 -29.08
N ALA A 6 -22.00 -34.17 -27.99
CA ALA A 6 -21.92 -33.53 -26.70
C ALA A 6 -21.08 -32.25 -26.78
N LYS A 7 -21.69 -31.09 -26.49
CA LYS A 7 -20.99 -29.82 -26.30
C LYS A 7 -20.09 -29.97 -25.07
N ARG A 8 -18.78 -30.04 -25.30
CA ARG A 8 -17.74 -29.97 -24.27
C ARG A 8 -17.87 -28.61 -23.58
N ILE A 9 -18.49 -28.59 -22.39
CA ILE A 9 -18.51 -27.43 -21.51
C ILE A 9 -17.04 -27.14 -21.18
N LYS A 10 -16.49 -26.07 -21.77
CA LYS A 10 -15.22 -25.52 -21.30
C LYS A 10 -15.45 -25.13 -19.85
N GLN A 11 -14.94 -25.93 -18.92
CA GLN A 11 -14.77 -25.51 -17.53
C GLN A 11 -13.97 -24.22 -17.59
N ARG A 12 -14.68 -23.12 -17.33
CA ARG A 12 -14.10 -21.81 -17.19
C ARG A 12 -13.17 -21.93 -15.99
N ARG A 13 -11.85 -21.98 -16.23
CA ARG A 13 -10.84 -21.88 -15.19
C ARG A 13 -11.25 -20.72 -14.27
N PRO A 14 -11.20 -20.88 -12.94
CA PRO A 14 -11.43 -19.76 -12.04
C PRO A 14 -10.52 -18.63 -12.50
N SER A 15 -11.09 -17.46 -12.80
CA SER A 15 -10.27 -16.29 -13.11
C SER A 15 -9.35 -16.08 -11.91
N PRO A 16 -8.04 -15.81 -12.11
CA PRO A 16 -7.20 -15.40 -11.00
C PRO A 16 -7.93 -14.24 -10.31
N SER A 17 -8.26 -14.42 -9.03
CA SER A 17 -9.05 -13.44 -8.29
C SER A 17 -8.44 -12.07 -8.50
N THR A 18 -9.23 -11.13 -9.04
CA THR A 18 -8.77 -9.79 -9.36
C THR A 18 -8.31 -9.14 -8.07
N ARG A 19 -7.01 -8.90 -7.93
CA ARG A 19 -6.44 -8.19 -6.79
C ARG A 19 -7.05 -6.78 -6.74
N ARG A 20 -7.56 -6.37 -5.57
CA ARG A 20 -8.03 -4.99 -5.36
C ARG A 20 -6.81 -4.07 -5.31
N THR A 21 -6.71 -3.10 -6.22
CA THR A 21 -5.61 -2.12 -6.23
C THR A 21 -6.12 -0.77 -5.75
N VAL A 22 -5.43 -0.18 -4.78
CA VAL A 22 -5.75 1.13 -4.20
C VAL A 22 -4.49 1.99 -4.23
N VAL A 23 -4.58 3.18 -4.83
CA VAL A 23 -3.61 4.26 -4.62
C VAL A 23 -4.11 5.06 -3.44
N ILE A 24 -3.32 5.13 -2.37
CA ILE A 24 -3.83 5.58 -1.07
C ILE A 24 -3.72 7.09 -0.96
N ASP A 25 -4.83 7.73 -0.60
CA ASP A 25 -4.86 9.14 -0.20
C ASP A 25 -5.41 9.31 1.22
N ALA A 26 -6.39 8.48 1.59
CA ALA A 26 -6.95 8.40 2.94
C ALA A 26 -6.41 7.18 3.70
N CYS A 27 -5.94 7.39 4.93
CA CYS A 27 -5.39 6.35 5.79
C CYS A 27 -5.70 6.64 7.26
N MET A 28 -6.24 5.64 7.95
CA MET A 28 -6.39 5.64 9.40
C MET A 28 -5.58 4.48 9.97
N ILE A 29 -4.76 4.77 10.97
CA ILE A 29 -3.89 3.80 11.62
C ILE A 29 -4.33 3.64 13.06
N GLY A 30 -4.43 2.41 13.53
CA GLY A 30 -4.81 2.09 14.90
C GLY A 30 -4.19 0.77 15.35
N HIS A 31 -4.70 0.27 16.48
CA HIS A 31 -4.37 -1.04 16.98
C HIS A 31 -5.65 -1.70 17.49
N LEU A 32 -5.70 -3.03 17.43
CA LEU A 32 -6.76 -3.85 18.01
C LEU A 32 -6.25 -5.26 18.25
N ASP A 33 -6.54 -5.84 19.41
CA ASP A 33 -6.24 -7.23 19.78
C ASP A 33 -4.80 -7.66 19.44
N GLY A 34 -3.83 -6.83 19.84
CA GLY A 34 -2.41 -7.10 19.60
C GLY A 34 -1.97 -7.00 18.14
N MET A 35 -2.75 -6.32 17.29
CA MET A 35 -2.46 -6.12 15.88
C MET A 35 -2.35 -4.63 15.55
N LEU A 36 -1.43 -4.29 14.66
CA LEU A 36 -1.49 -3.03 13.92
C LEU A 36 -2.69 -3.11 12.98
N THR A 37 -3.56 -2.10 13.03
CA THR A 37 -4.67 -1.95 12.10
C THR A 37 -4.45 -0.76 11.19
N ALA A 38 -4.86 -0.89 9.94
CA ALA A 38 -4.94 0.22 9.01
C ALA A 38 -6.19 0.10 8.16
N ARG A 39 -6.85 1.23 7.92
CA ARG A 39 -7.95 1.34 6.95
C ARG A 39 -7.51 2.35 5.92
N VAL A 40 -7.49 1.93 4.65
CA VAL A 40 -6.89 2.72 3.56
C VAL A 40 -7.83 2.80 2.38
N ALA A 41 -7.90 3.98 1.77
CA ALA A 41 -8.78 4.25 0.64
C ALA A 41 -8.15 5.25 -0.32
N GLU A 42 -8.69 5.30 -1.54
CA GLU A 42 -8.35 6.31 -2.53
C GLU A 42 -8.85 7.69 -2.11
N SER A 43 -10.04 7.76 -1.53
CA SER A 43 -10.58 8.98 -0.93
C SER A 43 -11.36 8.64 0.33
N GLN A 44 -11.75 9.66 1.10
CA GLN A 44 -12.61 9.47 2.28
C GLN A 44 -14.01 8.92 1.92
N ALA A 45 -14.48 9.14 0.69
CA ALA A 45 -15.77 8.65 0.22
C ALA A 45 -15.75 7.17 -0.21
N ASP A 46 -14.57 6.60 -0.42
CA ASP A 46 -14.43 5.22 -0.88
C ASP A 46 -14.47 4.23 0.28
N SER A 47 -15.06 3.06 0.03
CA SER A 47 -14.98 1.94 0.98
C SER A 47 -13.50 1.57 1.21
N PRO A 48 -13.02 1.47 2.46
CA PRO A 48 -11.61 1.20 2.70
C PRO A 48 -11.23 -0.26 2.42
N VAL A 49 -9.94 -0.51 2.20
CA VAL A 49 -9.30 -1.80 2.45
C VAL A 49 -8.91 -1.82 3.92
N ASN A 50 -9.35 -2.83 4.65
CA ASN A 50 -9.02 -3.01 6.06
C ASN A 50 -7.87 -4.01 6.16
N LEU A 51 -6.81 -3.59 6.83
CA LEU A 51 -5.57 -4.32 7.04
C LEU A 51 -5.40 -4.57 8.53
N ALA A 52 -5.12 -5.82 8.91
CA ALA A 52 -4.73 -6.19 10.26
C ALA A 52 -3.42 -7.00 10.19
N VAL A 53 -2.41 -6.63 10.98
CA VAL A 53 -1.11 -7.30 11.00
C VAL A 53 -0.70 -7.55 12.45
N PRO A 54 -0.41 -8.80 12.86
CA PRO A 54 0.06 -9.11 14.21
C PRO A 54 1.29 -8.27 14.58
N ALA A 55 1.39 -7.77 15.81
CA ALA A 55 2.44 -6.84 16.24
C ALA A 55 3.87 -7.32 15.86
N ASN A 56 4.17 -8.60 16.10
CA ASN A 56 5.47 -9.21 15.76
C ASN A 56 5.82 -9.10 14.27
N THR A 57 4.83 -9.26 13.39
CA THR A 57 5.01 -9.10 11.94
C THR A 57 5.01 -7.63 11.55
N ALA A 58 4.18 -6.81 12.21
CA ALA A 58 4.02 -5.38 11.94
C ALA A 58 5.31 -4.59 12.19
N ALA A 59 6.06 -4.90 13.25
CA ALA A 59 7.35 -4.25 13.53
C ALA A 59 8.33 -4.37 12.35
N SER A 60 8.51 -5.58 11.84
CA SER A 60 9.36 -5.84 10.66
C SER A 60 8.77 -5.23 9.38
N LEU A 61 7.45 -5.17 9.25
CA LEU A 61 6.78 -4.57 8.10
C LEU A 61 7.00 -3.06 8.06
N VAL A 62 6.85 -2.35 9.18
CA VAL A 62 7.01 -0.90 9.25
C VAL A 62 8.45 -0.47 9.00
N GLU A 63 9.43 -1.24 9.50
CA GLU A 63 10.83 -0.98 9.15
C GLU A 63 11.08 -1.18 7.64
N ARG A 64 10.51 -2.22 7.04
CA ARG A 64 10.61 -2.43 5.58
C ARG A 64 9.88 -1.35 4.78
N LEU A 65 8.74 -0.83 5.26
CA LEU A 65 8.04 0.31 4.65
C LEU A 65 8.90 1.57 4.68
N ARG A 66 9.62 1.80 5.79
CA ARG A 66 10.56 2.92 5.92
C ARG A 66 11.70 2.80 4.90
N LEU A 67 12.31 1.63 4.77
CA LEU A 67 13.37 1.39 3.79
C LEU A 67 12.86 1.53 2.34
N ALA A 68 11.70 0.94 2.03
CA ALA A 68 11.07 1.05 0.71
C ALA A 68 10.70 2.51 0.37
N SER A 69 10.27 3.31 1.35
CA SER A 69 10.02 4.75 1.18
C SER A 69 11.29 5.52 0.79
N ILE A 70 12.44 5.20 1.41
CA ILE A 70 13.73 5.83 1.08
C ILE A 70 14.18 5.41 -0.33
N ASP A 71 14.12 4.11 -0.63
CA ASP A 71 14.48 3.55 -1.93
C ASP A 71 13.64 4.12 -3.08
N THR A 72 12.33 4.24 -2.87
CA THR A 72 11.42 4.79 -3.89
C THR A 72 11.58 6.30 -4.08
N GLU A 73 11.98 7.03 -3.05
CA GLU A 73 12.24 8.47 -3.16
C GLU A 73 13.31 8.80 -4.21
N GLU A 74 14.28 7.90 -4.44
CA GLU A 74 15.32 8.08 -5.48
C GLU A 74 14.73 8.35 -6.87
N ASN A 75 13.58 7.75 -7.17
CA ASN A 75 12.88 7.91 -8.45
C ASN A 75 11.66 8.85 -8.35
N TYR A 76 11.12 9.05 -7.14
CA TYR A 76 9.88 9.76 -6.89
C TYR A 76 9.87 11.15 -7.52
N TRP A 77 10.91 11.96 -7.28
CA TRP A 77 10.92 13.36 -7.73
C TRP A 77 10.88 13.49 -9.26
N GLN A 78 11.53 12.59 -9.98
CA GLN A 78 11.49 12.55 -11.45
C GLN A 78 10.13 12.06 -11.95
N VAL A 79 9.60 10.99 -11.36
CA VAL A 79 8.33 10.37 -11.76
C VAL A 79 7.15 11.31 -11.51
N THR A 80 7.08 11.92 -10.33
CA THR A 80 6.00 12.84 -9.94
C THR A 80 5.96 14.05 -10.86
N ARG A 81 7.12 14.61 -11.24
CA ARG A 81 7.18 15.69 -12.24
C ARG A 81 6.58 15.29 -13.58
N HIS A 82 6.84 14.06 -14.03
CA HIS A 82 6.27 13.54 -15.28
C HIS A 82 4.76 13.28 -15.15
N ALA A 83 4.32 12.69 -14.04
CA ALA A 83 2.91 12.37 -13.78
C ALA A 83 2.04 13.64 -13.68
N LEU A 84 2.59 14.72 -13.12
CA LEU A 84 1.91 16.02 -12.97
C LEU A 84 2.05 16.93 -14.20
N HIS A 85 2.63 16.45 -15.30
CA HIS A 85 2.76 17.28 -16.50
C HIS A 85 1.39 17.70 -17.04
N GLY A 86 1.13 19.01 -17.06
CA GLY A 86 -0.12 19.59 -17.56
C GLY A 86 -1.22 19.76 -16.50
N THR A 87 -0.92 19.51 -15.21
CA THR A 87 -1.85 19.88 -14.12
C THR A 87 -1.69 21.35 -13.75
N THR A 88 -2.79 21.98 -13.30
CA THR A 88 -2.77 23.36 -12.81
C THR A 88 -2.10 23.40 -11.43
N PRO A 89 -1.12 24.29 -11.19
CA PRO A 89 -0.54 24.47 -9.86
C PRO A 89 -1.61 24.89 -8.84
N GLY A 90 -1.61 24.25 -7.68
CA GLY A 90 -2.58 24.53 -6.60
C GLY A 90 -3.87 23.72 -6.65
N ASP A 91 -4.10 22.96 -7.71
CA ASP A 91 -5.21 22.02 -7.82
C ASP A 91 -4.78 20.64 -7.27
N GLY A 92 -5.00 20.43 -5.97
CA GLY A 92 -4.65 19.19 -5.27
C GLY A 92 -5.39 17.98 -5.80
N ASP A 93 -6.69 18.13 -6.07
CA ASP A 93 -7.54 17.06 -6.61
C ASP A 93 -7.08 16.62 -8.00
N ALA A 94 -6.80 17.57 -8.89
CA ALA A 94 -6.26 17.26 -10.22
C ALA A 94 -4.89 16.58 -10.14
N ALA A 95 -4.03 17.01 -9.21
CA ALA A 95 -2.73 16.39 -8.98
C ALA A 95 -2.85 14.94 -8.48
N SER A 96 -3.70 14.69 -7.47
CA SER A 96 -3.96 13.35 -6.92
C SER A 96 -4.54 12.43 -8.02
N ALA A 97 -5.53 12.91 -8.77
CA ALA A 97 -6.12 12.16 -9.89
C ALA A 97 -5.11 11.84 -11.00
N ALA A 98 -4.19 12.77 -11.33
CA ALA A 98 -3.15 12.57 -12.34
C ALA A 98 -2.13 11.51 -11.90
N ILE A 99 -1.62 11.60 -10.65
CA ILE A 99 -0.70 10.62 -10.07
C ILE A 99 -1.35 9.24 -10.05
N ARG A 100 -2.59 9.14 -9.56
CA ARG A 100 -3.33 7.88 -9.56
C ARG A 100 -3.43 7.28 -10.96
N LYS A 101 -3.89 8.05 -11.94
CA LYS A 101 -4.04 7.60 -13.33
C LYS A 101 -2.72 7.13 -13.91
N PHE A 102 -1.61 7.80 -13.58
CA PHE A 102 -0.27 7.39 -13.95
C PHE A 102 0.08 6.04 -13.31
N LEU A 103 -0.07 5.89 -11.99
CA LEU A 103 0.32 4.70 -11.24
C LEU A 103 -0.45 3.46 -11.66
N LEU A 104 -1.76 3.57 -11.88
CA LEU A 104 -2.60 2.45 -12.30
C LEU A 104 -2.20 1.88 -13.68
N LYS A 105 -1.44 2.63 -14.48
CA LYS A 105 -0.93 2.18 -15.79
C LYS A 105 0.42 1.46 -15.71
N GLN A 106 1.11 1.43 -14.57
CA GLN A 106 2.51 0.98 -14.47
C GLN A 106 2.71 -0.54 -14.37
N ASN A 107 1.79 -1.35 -14.89
CA ASN A 107 1.88 -2.82 -14.95
C ASN A 107 2.37 -3.49 -13.65
N TRP A 108 1.83 -3.06 -12.51
CA TRP A 108 2.16 -3.58 -11.17
C TRP A 108 2.05 -5.09 -11.08
N GLN A 109 1.08 -5.69 -11.77
CA GLN A 109 0.83 -7.11 -11.79
C GLN A 109 2.05 -7.89 -12.30
N SER A 110 2.72 -7.40 -13.35
CA SER A 110 3.93 -8.02 -13.87
C SER A 110 5.12 -7.89 -12.93
N VAL A 111 5.22 -6.81 -12.16
CA VAL A 111 6.27 -6.65 -11.14
C VAL A 111 6.02 -7.61 -9.98
N ILE A 112 4.79 -7.64 -9.48
CA ILE A 112 4.39 -8.48 -8.36
C ILE A 112 4.54 -9.98 -8.69
N ALA A 113 4.24 -10.39 -9.91
CA ALA A 113 4.39 -11.79 -10.34
C ALA A 113 5.83 -12.31 -10.33
N ARG A 114 6.83 -11.41 -10.30
CA ARG A 114 8.27 -11.76 -10.26
C ARG A 114 8.82 -11.85 -8.85
N VAL A 115 8.08 -11.42 -7.83
CA VAL A 115 8.54 -11.48 -6.44
C VAL A 115 8.43 -12.92 -5.94
N PRO A 116 9.51 -13.53 -5.43
CA PRO A 116 9.49 -14.90 -4.92
C PRO A 116 8.87 -14.98 -3.52
N ALA A 117 7.61 -14.55 -3.40
CA ALA A 117 6.86 -14.55 -2.14
C ALA A 117 5.85 -15.70 -2.10
N SER A 118 5.63 -16.26 -0.91
CA SER A 118 4.54 -17.22 -0.70
C SER A 118 3.18 -16.54 -0.95
N PRO A 119 2.19 -17.23 -1.54
CA PRO A 119 0.85 -16.67 -1.78
C PRO A 119 0.15 -16.12 -0.54
N GLU A 120 0.54 -16.57 0.65
CA GLU A 120 -0.05 -16.21 1.94
C GLU A 120 0.78 -15.16 2.71
N GLN A 121 1.84 -14.62 2.10
CA GLN A 121 2.76 -13.69 2.75
C GLN A 121 2.49 -12.24 2.32
N ILE A 122 2.60 -11.31 3.27
CA ILE A 122 2.72 -9.87 2.99
C ILE A 122 4.12 -9.55 2.46
N PHE A 123 4.22 -8.78 1.39
CA PHE A 123 5.49 -8.25 0.91
C PHE A 123 5.35 -6.85 0.30
N LEU A 124 6.50 -6.19 0.15
CA LEU A 124 6.62 -4.87 -0.45
C LEU A 124 7.29 -4.95 -1.81
N VAL A 125 6.93 -4.02 -2.70
CA VAL A 125 7.64 -3.78 -3.96
C VAL A 125 7.87 -2.29 -4.13
N SER A 126 9.10 -1.90 -4.43
CA SER A 126 9.43 -0.54 -4.86
C SER A 126 9.29 -0.47 -6.37
N HIS A 127 8.37 0.36 -6.89
CA HIS A 127 8.15 0.47 -8.34
C HIS A 127 7.71 1.88 -8.69
N VAL A 128 8.24 2.43 -9.80
CA VAL A 128 7.88 3.76 -10.33
C VAL A 128 7.83 4.88 -9.27
N GLY A 129 8.82 4.89 -8.37
CA GLY A 129 8.92 5.90 -7.30
C GLY A 129 7.86 5.78 -6.19
N HIS A 130 7.15 4.65 -6.10
CA HIS A 130 6.11 4.39 -5.10
C HIS A 130 6.26 3.02 -4.47
N VAL A 131 5.68 2.85 -3.27
CA VAL A 131 5.75 1.59 -2.52
C VAL A 131 4.43 0.84 -2.69
N GLY A 132 4.49 -0.36 -3.27
CA GLY A 132 3.37 -1.29 -3.31
C GLY A 132 3.44 -2.30 -2.18
N LEU A 133 2.44 -2.32 -1.30
CA LEU A 133 2.23 -3.34 -0.29
C LEU A 133 1.21 -4.37 -0.82
N VAL A 134 1.66 -5.61 -0.98
CA VAL A 134 0.80 -6.73 -1.37
C VAL A 134 0.38 -7.47 -0.11
N ALA A 135 -0.93 -7.49 0.15
CA ALA A 135 -1.51 -8.15 1.30
C ALA A 135 -2.55 -9.19 0.85
N PRO A 136 -2.35 -10.48 1.17
CA PRO A 136 -3.38 -11.51 1.00
C PRO A 136 -4.30 -11.60 2.23
N PRO A 137 -5.39 -12.37 2.16
CA PRO A 137 -6.03 -12.91 3.36
C PRO A 137 -5.04 -13.73 4.21
N PRO A 138 -5.20 -13.78 5.54
CA PRO A 138 -6.26 -13.16 6.34
C PRO A 138 -5.99 -11.68 6.67
N PHE A 139 -4.84 -11.12 6.31
CA PHE A 139 -4.46 -9.74 6.66
C PHE A 139 -5.39 -8.68 6.07
N THR A 140 -6.10 -9.05 5.00
CA THR A 140 -7.16 -8.27 4.34
C THR A 140 -8.28 -9.22 3.95
N ASP A 141 -9.46 -8.72 3.61
CA ASP A 141 -10.61 -9.56 3.23
C ASP A 141 -10.49 -10.20 1.83
N GLN A 142 -9.64 -9.62 0.99
CA GLN A 142 -9.30 -10.12 -0.34
C GLN A 142 -7.89 -9.70 -0.71
N ARG A 143 -7.27 -10.39 -1.67
CA ARG A 143 -5.94 -10.04 -2.18
C ARG A 143 -5.92 -8.57 -2.60
N SER A 144 -5.05 -7.78 -1.98
CA SER A 144 -4.98 -6.34 -2.16
C SER A 144 -3.56 -5.88 -2.54
N LEU A 145 -3.48 -4.82 -3.36
CA LEU A 145 -2.28 -4.04 -3.62
C LEU A 145 -2.56 -2.62 -3.16
N LEU A 146 -1.78 -2.17 -2.18
CA LEU A 146 -1.86 -0.87 -1.55
C LEU A 146 -0.65 -0.05 -2.00
N ILE A 147 -0.87 0.99 -2.80
CA ILE A 147 0.19 1.82 -3.37
C ILE A 147 0.29 3.10 -2.57
N PHE A 148 1.43 3.31 -1.93
CA PHE A 148 1.73 4.46 -1.11
C PHE A 148 2.67 5.43 -1.81
N ASP A 149 2.40 6.73 -1.62
CA ASP A 149 3.38 7.78 -1.85
C ASP A 149 4.46 7.72 -0.74
N PRO A 150 5.77 7.73 -1.08
CA PRO A 150 6.84 7.71 -0.07
C PRO A 150 6.78 8.89 0.91
N MET A 151 6.30 10.06 0.50
CA MET A 151 6.08 11.22 1.38
C MET A 151 4.92 10.97 2.34
N GLN A 152 3.85 10.32 1.89
CA GLN A 152 2.75 9.89 2.74
C GLN A 152 3.23 8.90 3.80
N LEU A 153 4.05 7.90 3.45
CA LEU A 153 4.60 6.94 4.42
C LEU A 153 5.44 7.62 5.51
N ARG A 154 6.23 8.63 5.14
CA ARG A 154 6.98 9.42 6.15
C ARG A 154 6.06 10.15 7.11
N ARG A 155 4.97 10.74 6.61
CA ARG A 155 3.96 11.40 7.44
C ARG A 155 3.26 10.41 8.38
N LEU A 156 2.98 9.19 7.91
CA LEU A 156 2.34 8.14 8.69
C LEU A 156 3.28 7.46 9.70
N GLY A 157 4.60 7.63 9.57
CA GLY A 157 5.62 6.97 10.40
C GLY A 157 5.36 7.03 11.91
N PRO A 158 5.13 8.21 12.51
CA PRO A 158 4.83 8.31 13.95
C PRO A 158 3.57 7.53 14.35
N ALA A 159 2.49 7.62 13.59
CA ALA A 159 1.25 6.89 13.88
C ALA A 159 1.45 5.37 13.79
N LEU A 160 2.19 4.89 12.79
CA LEU A 160 2.57 3.48 12.66
C LEU A 160 3.38 2.99 13.87
N GLN A 161 4.35 3.79 14.32
CA GLN A 161 5.18 3.46 15.49
C GLN A 161 4.36 3.40 16.78
N THR A 162 3.51 4.41 17.03
CA THR A 162 2.61 4.42 18.19
C THR A 162 1.66 3.22 18.18
N ALA A 163 1.04 2.93 17.03
CA ALA A 163 0.13 1.80 16.91
C ALA A 163 0.82 0.45 17.14
N ILE A 164 2.04 0.26 16.65
CA ILE A 164 2.82 -0.97 16.92
C ILE A 164 3.19 -1.08 18.39
N ALA A 165 3.62 0.02 19.02
CA ALA A 165 3.95 0.02 20.44
C ALA A 165 2.74 -0.39 21.29
N ASN A 166 1.56 0.16 20.97
CA ASN A 166 0.31 -0.19 21.65
C ASN A 166 -0.09 -1.64 21.37
N ALA A 167 0.04 -2.12 20.13
CA ALA A 167 -0.24 -3.50 19.76
C ALA A 167 0.68 -4.49 20.50
N HIS A 168 1.94 -4.15 20.76
CA HIS A 168 2.83 -4.98 21.58
C HIS A 168 2.49 -4.96 23.07
N ALA A 169 1.96 -3.85 23.58
CA ALA A 169 1.54 -3.71 24.97
C ALA A 169 0.19 -4.41 25.25
N ASP A 170 -0.56 -4.79 24.22
CA ASP A 170 -1.83 -5.48 24.33
C ASP A 170 -1.67 -6.90 24.91
N PRO A 171 -2.43 -7.29 25.95
CA PRO A 171 -2.39 -8.63 26.53
C PRO A 171 -2.62 -9.77 25.53
N THR A 172 -3.27 -9.50 24.40
CA THR A 172 -3.63 -10.50 23.38
C THR A 172 -2.54 -10.72 22.31
N ALA A 173 -1.44 -9.96 22.35
CA ALA A 173 -0.39 -9.97 21.32
C ALA A 173 0.35 -11.31 21.14
N GLY A 174 0.33 -12.20 22.13
CA GLY A 174 1.19 -13.39 22.19
C GLY A 174 0.77 -14.59 21.32
N ALA A 175 -0.49 -14.69 20.92
CA ALA A 175 -1.01 -15.89 20.21
C ALA A 175 -2.00 -15.54 19.10
N VAL A 176 -1.62 -14.61 18.22
CA VAL A 176 -2.48 -14.21 17.09
C VAL A 176 -2.55 -15.33 16.05
N THR A 177 -3.75 -15.89 15.86
CA THR A 177 -4.05 -16.90 14.83
C THR A 177 -4.56 -16.25 13.55
N PRO A 178 -4.48 -16.92 12.38
CA PRO A 178 -5.12 -16.44 11.14
C PRO A 178 -6.62 -16.11 11.30
N ALA A 179 -7.34 -16.88 12.12
CA ALA A 179 -8.75 -16.64 12.42
C ALA A 179 -8.96 -15.35 13.23
N ALA A 180 -8.07 -15.05 14.17
CA ALA A 180 -8.10 -13.79 14.92
C ALA A 180 -7.82 -12.60 14.00
N VAL A 181 -6.87 -12.71 13.07
CA VAL A 181 -6.61 -11.65 12.08
C VAL A 181 -7.84 -11.39 11.22
N ALA A 182 -8.49 -12.45 10.72
CA ALA A 182 -9.72 -12.33 9.94
C ALA A 182 -10.85 -11.66 10.74
N ALA A 183 -11.00 -12.01 12.03
CA ALA A 183 -12.00 -11.40 12.91
C ALA A 183 -11.78 -9.89 13.11
N VAL A 184 -10.52 -9.46 13.27
CA VAL A 184 -10.18 -8.02 13.33
C VAL A 184 -10.50 -7.33 12.00
N VAL A 185 -10.20 -7.95 10.86
CA VAL A 185 -10.56 -7.40 9.54
C VAL A 185 -12.07 -7.26 9.40
N ASP A 186 -12.86 -8.25 9.82
CA ASP A 186 -14.32 -8.20 9.78
C ASP A 186 -14.89 -7.16 10.74
N PHE A 187 -14.30 -6.99 11.93
CA PHE A 187 -14.64 -5.91 12.85
C PHE A 187 -14.42 -4.54 12.21
N LEU A 188 -13.24 -4.28 11.64
CA LEU A 188 -12.92 -3.01 10.96
C LEU A 188 -13.85 -2.72 9.77
N LYS A 189 -14.39 -3.76 9.12
CA LYS A 189 -15.38 -3.62 8.04
C LYS A 189 -16.75 -3.20 8.56
N ALA A 190 -17.13 -3.66 9.74
CA ALA A 190 -18.40 -3.31 10.38
C ALA A 190 -18.39 -1.91 10.98
N GLU A 191 -17.22 -1.43 11.42
CA GLU A 191 -17.07 -0.11 12.02
C GLU A 191 -17.25 1.04 11.01
N PRO A 192 -17.94 2.13 11.40
CA PRO A 192 -18.05 3.33 10.58
C PRO A 192 -16.69 3.83 10.11
N TRP A 193 -16.60 4.25 8.84
CA TRP A 193 -15.40 4.89 8.30
C TRP A 193 -15.43 6.38 8.65
N GLU A 194 -15.12 6.68 9.90
CA GLU A 194 -15.03 8.05 10.40
C GLU A 194 -13.64 8.59 10.09
N THR A 195 -13.54 9.36 9.01
CA THR A 195 -12.34 10.14 8.76
C THR A 195 -12.54 11.54 9.32
N ASP A 196 -11.83 11.86 10.39
CA ASP A 196 -11.71 13.25 10.83
C ASP A 196 -11.24 14.11 9.66
N HIS A 197 -11.97 15.17 9.37
CA HIS A 197 -11.53 16.18 8.41
C HIS A 197 -10.34 16.93 9.02
N HIS A 198 -9.15 16.40 8.82
CA HIS A 198 -7.95 17.18 9.04
C HIS A 198 -7.95 18.35 8.04
N PRO A 199 -7.72 19.58 8.51
CA PRO A 199 -7.65 20.72 7.61
C PRO A 199 -6.54 20.48 6.59
N GLU A 200 -6.90 20.54 5.31
CA GLU A 200 -5.93 20.41 4.25
C GLU A 200 -4.93 21.57 4.31
N PRO A 201 -3.63 21.29 4.08
CA PRO A 201 -2.64 22.36 4.02
C PRO A 201 -2.98 23.28 2.85
N SER A 202 -2.80 24.58 3.05
CA SER A 202 -2.83 25.54 1.94
C SER A 202 -1.75 25.19 0.90
N PHE A 203 -1.95 25.64 -0.35
CA PHE A 203 -0.98 25.44 -1.42
C PHE A 203 0.44 25.89 -1.04
N GLU A 204 0.58 27.05 -0.39
CA GLU A 204 1.89 27.54 0.03
C GLU A 204 2.53 26.68 1.13
N GLN A 205 1.75 26.15 2.07
CA GLN A 205 2.24 25.20 3.08
C GLN A 205 2.69 23.89 2.43
N ALA A 206 1.88 23.33 1.54
CA ALA A 206 2.21 22.11 0.81
C ALA A 206 3.48 22.31 -0.03
N ARG A 207 3.59 23.43 -0.74
CA ARG A 207 4.76 23.79 -1.55
C ARG A 207 6.02 23.97 -0.70
N ALA A 208 5.92 24.69 0.41
CA ALA A 208 7.05 24.90 1.32
C ALA A 208 7.56 23.58 1.90
N GLU A 209 6.65 22.70 2.31
CA GLU A 209 7.00 21.38 2.81
C GLU A 209 7.63 20.52 1.70
N MET A 210 7.06 20.47 0.50
CA MET A 210 7.64 19.76 -0.64
C MET A 210 9.04 20.26 -1.00
N GLN A 211 9.26 21.58 -0.99
CA GLN A 211 10.58 22.17 -1.24
C GLN A 211 11.59 21.82 -0.15
N LYS A 212 11.18 21.86 1.12
CA LYS A 212 11.99 21.43 2.26
C LYS A 212 12.40 19.96 2.11
N ARG A 213 11.47 19.10 1.74
CA ARG A 213 11.72 17.66 1.53
C ARG A 213 12.67 17.41 0.36
N TYR A 214 12.44 18.09 -0.75
CA TYR A 214 13.32 17.97 -1.91
C TYR A 214 14.76 18.41 -1.59
N ARG A 215 14.94 19.51 -0.83
CA ARG A 215 16.26 19.93 -0.36
C ARG A 215 16.92 18.87 0.53
N ALA A 216 16.17 18.30 1.48
CA ALA A 216 16.69 17.23 2.34
C ALA A 216 17.12 15.99 1.53
N PHE A 217 16.36 15.64 0.50
CA PHE A 217 16.71 14.57 -0.45
C PHE A 217 18.02 14.87 -1.19
N LEU A 218 18.22 16.09 -1.68
CA LEU A 218 19.45 16.47 -2.38
C LEU A 218 20.71 16.47 -1.49
N THR A 219 20.53 16.62 -0.17
CA THR A 219 21.65 16.68 0.78
C THR A 219 21.99 15.36 1.44
N ARG A 220 21.13 14.33 1.32
CA ARG A 220 21.41 13.01 1.90
C ARG A 220 22.28 12.18 0.96
N GLU A 221 22.96 11.19 1.52
CA GLU A 221 23.62 10.18 0.70
C GLU A 221 22.57 9.41 -0.12
N PRO A 222 22.85 9.14 -1.42
CA PRO A 222 21.99 8.31 -2.25
C PRO A 222 21.79 6.94 -1.60
N TYR A 223 20.55 6.46 -1.61
CA TYR A 223 20.26 5.12 -1.13
C TYR A 223 20.68 4.11 -2.19
N VAL A 224 21.57 3.19 -1.80
CA VAL A 224 21.97 2.06 -2.65
C VAL A 224 21.18 0.85 -2.21
N ARG A 225 20.29 0.38 -3.09
CA ARG A 225 19.50 -0.82 -2.85
C ARG A 225 20.42 -2.06 -2.81
N PRO A 226 20.33 -2.90 -1.78
CA PRO A 226 21.02 -4.20 -1.76
C PRO A 226 20.57 -5.10 -2.91
N ASP A 227 21.48 -5.89 -3.48
CA ASP A 227 21.19 -6.75 -4.62
C ASP A 227 20.09 -7.79 -4.35
N GLU A 228 20.03 -8.30 -3.12
CA GLU A 228 18.99 -9.24 -2.65
C GLU A 228 17.57 -8.65 -2.65
N HIS A 229 17.43 -7.32 -2.75
CA HIS A 229 16.15 -6.62 -2.83
C HIS A 229 15.76 -6.27 -4.28
N ASN A 230 16.57 -6.63 -5.27
CA ASN A 230 16.21 -6.45 -6.66
C ASN A 230 15.13 -7.46 -7.09
N VAL A 231 14.16 -6.98 -7.87
CA VAL A 231 13.17 -7.87 -8.50
C VAL A 231 13.91 -8.70 -9.57
N PRO A 232 13.82 -10.03 -9.54
CA PRO A 232 14.52 -10.88 -10.52
C PRO A 232 14.24 -10.45 -11.96
N GLU A 233 15.31 -10.35 -12.75
CA GLU A 233 15.21 -10.15 -14.19
C GLU A 233 14.73 -11.43 -14.87
N VAL A 234 14.03 -11.28 -16.01
CA VAL A 234 13.63 -12.43 -16.81
C VAL A 234 14.87 -12.93 -17.55
N ALA A 235 15.26 -14.18 -17.35
CA ALA A 235 16.24 -14.82 -18.22
C ALA A 235 15.69 -14.79 -19.66
N GLN A 236 16.38 -14.08 -20.56
CA GLN A 236 16.02 -13.99 -21.97
C GLN A 236 16.19 -15.33 -22.68
#